data_AF-A0A077KDQ6-F1
#
_entry.id   AF-A0A077KDQ6-F1
#
_cell.length_a   1.000
_cell.length_b   1.000
_cell.length_c   1.000
_cell.angle_alpha   90.00
_cell.angle_beta   90.00
_cell.angle_gamma   90.00
#
_symmetry.space_group_name_H-M   'P 1'
#
loop_
_entity.id
_entity.type
_entity.pdbx_description
1 polymer ?
#
loop_
_entity_poly.entity_id
_entity_poly.type
_entity_poly.pdbx_seq_one_letter_code
_entity_poly.pdbx_strand_id
1 'polypeptide(L)'
;MVQDIAESTGDILEHQSQTPGGSTLQQHINSTTIATLIQGNWDYVVLQEQSQLPSLTDQQVQTQVYPYAAQLSDLVKNTNGCGNVIFYMTWGRKNGDASRCSVQPSVCTYEGMDDLISKHYIEMAKDNEAILSPVGKVWRAIREQNPALELYNLDESHPSYIGSMIAAYTFYTVIFKKDPTLVSYNGTLTAEQAQLIKNTVKTVVYNAMDTWNIPSNDVHSRFTYQATSTHTIKFTNKTKNATTYLWDFGDGTTSTLENPEHTYNAPGDYQVKLTSNSCSSNTTKTKLITVGNLGTKDSDIEDPIQIYPNPTQDNINIITKKKTEILSLTDASGRIISYQMNKTNSGYTVQLHHLSVGVYFLKYKTGEKEFIKKIIKK
;
A
#
# COMPACT_ATOMS: atom_id res chain seq x y z
N MET A 1 -12.45 20.35 -19.13
CA MET A 1 -13.11 20.02 -17.85
C MET A 1 -12.33 20.52 -16.64
N VAL A 2 -11.16 19.96 -16.28
CA VAL A 2 -10.41 20.45 -15.10
C VAL A 2 -9.96 21.90 -15.29
N GLN A 3 -9.51 22.25 -16.50
CA GLN A 3 -9.16 23.62 -16.87
C GLN A 3 -10.35 24.58 -16.72
N ASP A 4 -11.51 24.27 -17.31
CA ASP A 4 -12.73 25.08 -17.16
C ASP A 4 -13.13 25.29 -15.68
N ILE A 5 -12.99 24.24 -14.87
CA ILE A 5 -13.24 24.31 -13.42
C ILE A 5 -12.26 25.29 -12.77
N ALA A 6 -10.96 25.16 -13.05
CA ALA A 6 -9.91 26.03 -12.51
C ALA A 6 -10.17 27.50 -12.89
N GLU A 7 -10.41 27.76 -14.18
CA GLU A 7 -10.70 29.10 -14.72
C GLU A 7 -11.92 29.73 -14.03
N SER A 8 -12.96 28.94 -13.75
CA SER A 8 -14.17 29.41 -13.05
C SER A 8 -13.94 29.86 -11.60
N THR A 9 -12.76 29.55 -11.05
CA THR A 9 -12.33 29.93 -9.69
C THR A 9 -11.12 30.88 -9.70
N GLY A 10 -10.74 31.39 -10.88
CA GLY A 10 -9.59 32.28 -11.06
C GLY A 10 -8.24 31.58 -11.02
N ASP A 11 -8.22 30.25 -11.08
CA ASP A 11 -7.00 29.46 -11.16
C ASP A 11 -6.59 29.26 -12.62
N ILE A 12 -5.28 29.07 -12.85
CA ILE A 12 -4.72 28.78 -14.16
C ILE A 12 -4.25 27.33 -14.16
N LEU A 13 -4.66 26.57 -15.18
CA LEU A 13 -4.20 25.21 -15.41
C LEU A 13 -3.64 25.09 -16.82
N GLU A 14 -2.32 24.97 -16.92
CA GLU A 14 -1.66 24.54 -18.14
C GLU A 14 -1.51 23.02 -18.11
N HIS A 15 -1.81 22.37 -19.23
CA HIS A 15 -1.72 20.91 -19.29
C HIS A 15 -1.25 20.42 -20.65
N GLN A 16 -0.61 19.25 -20.63
CA GLN A 16 -0.34 18.42 -21.79
C GLN A 16 -0.69 16.98 -21.45
N SER A 17 -1.03 16.18 -22.45
CA SER A 17 -1.47 14.80 -22.25
C SER A 17 -0.93 13.87 -23.31
N GLN A 18 -0.59 12.65 -22.90
CA GLN A 18 -0.26 11.54 -23.78
C GLN A 18 -1.04 10.31 -23.33
N THR A 19 -2.19 10.12 -23.93
CA THR A 19 -3.18 9.10 -23.53
C THR A 19 -3.48 8.14 -24.69
N PRO A 20 -2.48 7.40 -25.19
CA PRO A 20 -2.72 6.33 -26.16
C PRO A 20 -3.68 5.29 -25.57
N GLY A 21 -4.65 4.85 -26.38
CA GLY A 21 -5.70 3.94 -25.93
C GLY A 21 -5.14 2.60 -25.49
N GLY A 22 -5.56 2.14 -24.31
CA GLY A 22 -5.21 0.83 -23.76
C GLY A 22 -3.76 0.69 -23.29
N SER A 23 -3.01 1.78 -23.19
CA SER A 23 -1.61 1.71 -22.80
C SER A 23 -1.38 1.41 -21.32
N THR A 24 -0.28 0.72 -21.05
CA THR A 24 0.17 0.38 -19.69
C THR A 24 1.31 1.27 -19.23
N LEU A 25 1.57 1.34 -17.93
CA LEU A 25 2.75 2.06 -17.40
C LEU A 25 4.06 1.50 -17.99
N GLN A 26 4.13 0.19 -18.22
CA GLN A 26 5.25 -0.45 -18.92
C GLN A 26 5.46 0.10 -20.34
N GLN A 27 4.39 0.35 -21.08
CA GLN A 27 4.51 0.92 -22.43
C GLN A 27 4.94 2.38 -22.37
N HIS A 28 4.44 3.13 -21.37
CA HIS A 28 4.81 4.53 -21.16
C HIS A 28 6.29 4.71 -20.84
N ILE A 29 6.88 3.89 -19.95
CA ILE A 29 8.30 4.03 -19.61
C ILE A 29 9.24 3.74 -20.79
N ASN A 30 8.78 2.94 -21.76
CA ASN A 30 9.54 2.58 -22.96
C ASN A 30 9.31 3.58 -24.14
N SER A 31 8.49 4.61 -23.94
CA SER A 31 8.19 5.60 -24.99
C SER A 31 9.09 6.83 -24.87
N THR A 32 9.84 7.13 -25.94
CA THR A 32 10.71 8.31 -26.04
C THR A 32 9.93 9.62 -25.99
N THR A 33 8.71 9.65 -26.52
CA THR A 33 7.81 10.81 -26.45
C THR A 33 7.40 11.12 -25.01
N ILE A 34 7.11 10.08 -24.21
CA ILE A 34 6.73 10.24 -22.80
C ILE A 34 7.91 10.73 -21.97
N ALA A 35 9.09 10.17 -22.21
CA ALA A 35 10.31 10.62 -21.54
C ALA A 35 10.60 12.11 -21.80
N THR A 36 10.35 12.58 -23.03
CA THR A 36 10.51 13.99 -23.39
C THR A 36 9.45 14.87 -22.73
N LEU A 37 8.18 14.42 -22.69
CA LEU A 37 7.10 15.18 -22.07
C LEU A 37 7.32 15.39 -20.57
N ILE A 38 7.80 14.36 -19.87
CA ILE A 38 8.07 14.43 -18.42
C ILE A 38 9.16 15.46 -18.10
N GLN A 39 9.98 15.86 -19.07
CA GLN A 39 11.00 16.91 -18.92
C GLN A 39 10.46 18.34 -18.94
N GLY A 40 9.16 18.55 -19.16
CA GLY A 40 8.53 19.88 -19.29
C GLY A 40 8.42 20.74 -18.02
N ASN A 41 9.20 20.47 -16.97
CA ASN A 41 9.16 21.19 -15.69
C ASN A 41 7.75 21.31 -15.06
N TRP A 42 6.96 20.23 -15.14
CA TRP A 42 5.59 20.18 -14.61
C TRP A 42 5.53 20.16 -13.09
N ASP A 43 4.62 20.93 -12.49
CA ASP A 43 4.33 20.88 -11.05
C ASP A 43 3.72 19.53 -10.65
N TYR A 44 2.89 18.96 -11.51
CA TYR A 44 2.24 17.66 -11.33
C TYR A 44 2.32 16.82 -12.60
N VAL A 45 2.66 15.53 -12.44
CA VAL A 45 2.55 14.52 -13.49
C VAL A 45 1.56 13.45 -13.02
N VAL A 46 0.48 13.31 -13.78
CA VAL A 46 -0.57 12.32 -13.50
C VAL A 46 -0.21 11.01 -14.20
N LEU A 47 -0.15 9.92 -13.43
CA LEU A 47 0.11 8.57 -13.91
C LEU A 47 -1.14 7.70 -13.71
N GLN A 48 -1.57 7.04 -14.77
CA GLN A 48 -2.70 6.11 -14.75
C GLN A 48 -2.24 4.80 -15.39
N GLU A 49 -2.53 3.68 -14.74
CA GLU A 49 -2.37 2.36 -15.32
C GLU A 49 -3.58 2.02 -16.21
N GLN A 50 -3.42 1.02 -17.07
CA GLN A 50 -4.50 0.43 -17.85
C GLN A 50 -5.61 -0.08 -16.92
N SER A 51 -6.89 0.10 -17.31
CA SER A 51 -8.07 -0.05 -16.45
C SER A 51 -8.26 -1.41 -15.75
N GLN A 52 -7.65 -2.49 -16.25
CA GLN A 52 -7.78 -3.87 -15.75
C GLN A 52 -6.55 -4.30 -14.92
N LEU A 53 -5.36 -3.77 -15.20
CA LEU A 53 -4.11 -4.19 -14.57
C LEU A 53 -4.09 -4.00 -13.04
N PRO A 54 -4.65 -2.91 -12.48
CA PRO A 54 -4.76 -2.75 -11.03
C PRO A 54 -5.81 -3.66 -10.39
N SER A 55 -6.65 -4.38 -11.15
CA SER A 55 -7.59 -5.35 -10.58
C SER A 55 -7.06 -6.80 -10.62
N LEU A 56 -5.80 -7.00 -11.02
CA LEU A 56 -5.17 -8.33 -11.05
C LEU A 56 -4.89 -8.87 -9.64
N THR A 57 -4.32 -10.07 -9.54
CA THR A 57 -3.86 -10.61 -8.25
C THR A 57 -2.62 -9.87 -7.75
N ASP A 58 -2.37 -9.87 -6.44
CA ASP A 58 -1.21 -9.22 -5.83
C ASP A 58 0.12 -9.59 -6.52
N GLN A 59 0.33 -10.88 -6.83
CA GLN A 59 1.53 -11.35 -7.52
C GLN A 59 1.67 -10.78 -8.95
N GLN A 60 0.54 -10.65 -9.66
CA GLN A 60 0.54 -10.07 -11.00
C GLN A 60 0.81 -8.57 -10.94
N VAL A 61 0.18 -7.84 -10.03
CA VAL A 61 0.42 -6.40 -9.85
C VAL A 61 1.86 -6.11 -9.43
N GLN A 62 2.41 -6.91 -8.52
CA GLN A 62 3.79 -6.80 -8.07
C GLN A 62 4.82 -6.90 -9.20
N THR A 63 4.49 -7.65 -10.26
CA THR A 63 5.41 -7.91 -11.39
C THR A 63 5.09 -7.07 -12.63
N GLN A 64 3.83 -6.70 -12.83
CA GLN A 64 3.36 -6.08 -14.07
C GLN A 64 3.03 -4.59 -13.93
N VAL A 65 2.87 -4.07 -12.71
CA VAL A 65 2.43 -2.68 -12.47
C VAL A 65 3.47 -1.93 -11.64
N TYR A 66 3.73 -2.39 -10.41
CA TYR A 66 4.55 -1.64 -9.44
C TYR A 66 5.96 -1.28 -9.93
N PRO A 67 6.71 -2.16 -10.64
CA PRO A 67 8.03 -1.81 -11.13
C PRO A 67 8.03 -0.63 -12.12
N TYR A 68 6.98 -0.49 -12.92
CA TYR A 68 6.86 0.57 -13.93
C TYR A 68 6.31 1.86 -13.34
N ALA A 69 5.39 1.75 -12.37
CA ALA A 69 4.99 2.88 -11.55
C ALA A 69 6.19 3.51 -10.83
N ALA A 70 7.06 2.68 -10.25
CA ALA A 70 8.31 3.12 -9.62
C ALA A 70 9.24 3.83 -10.61
N GLN A 71 9.52 3.23 -11.76
CA GLN A 71 10.39 3.84 -12.76
C GLN A 71 9.86 5.19 -13.28
N LEU A 72 8.55 5.29 -13.55
CA LEU A 72 7.95 6.56 -14.00
C LEU A 72 7.93 7.61 -12.90
N SER A 73 7.59 7.22 -11.67
CA SER A 73 7.65 8.10 -10.50
C SER A 73 9.07 8.64 -10.30
N ASP A 74 10.06 7.77 -10.31
CA ASP A 74 11.48 8.17 -10.20
C ASP A 74 11.91 9.06 -11.35
N LEU A 75 11.46 8.79 -12.58
CA LEU A 75 11.77 9.63 -13.74
C LEU A 75 11.24 11.05 -13.55
N VAL A 76 9.97 11.21 -13.16
CA VAL A 76 9.37 12.53 -12.86
C VAL A 76 10.20 13.25 -11.80
N LYS A 77 10.44 12.56 -10.68
CA LYS A 77 11.09 13.12 -9.49
C LYS A 77 12.55 13.47 -9.70
N ASN A 78 13.25 12.75 -10.57
CA ASN A 78 14.66 13.00 -10.89
C ASN A 78 14.83 14.10 -11.94
N THR A 79 13.84 14.25 -12.82
CA THR A 79 13.87 15.24 -13.91
C THR A 79 13.43 16.61 -13.41
N ASN A 80 12.35 16.67 -12.63
CA ASN A 80 11.92 17.88 -11.95
C ASN A 80 11.89 17.64 -10.43
N GLY A 81 12.82 18.29 -9.73
CA GLY A 81 12.89 18.28 -8.27
C GLY A 81 11.61 18.74 -7.58
N CYS A 82 10.91 19.67 -8.22
CA CYS A 82 9.67 20.26 -7.74
C CYS A 82 8.43 19.51 -8.23
N GLY A 83 8.59 18.60 -9.19
CA GLY A 83 7.48 17.85 -9.76
C GLY A 83 6.91 16.84 -8.78
N ASN A 84 5.60 16.83 -8.64
CA ASN A 84 4.84 15.87 -7.86
C ASN A 84 4.22 14.81 -8.77
N VAL A 85 4.12 13.59 -8.25
CA VAL A 85 3.45 12.49 -8.95
C VAL A 85 2.05 12.34 -8.37
N ILE A 86 1.04 12.29 -9.23
CA ILE A 86 -0.33 11.96 -8.86
C ILE A 86 -0.68 10.63 -9.50
N PHE A 87 -0.97 9.59 -8.71
CA PHE A 87 -1.60 8.39 -9.26
C PHE A 87 -3.10 8.60 -9.40
N TYR A 88 -3.62 8.28 -10.58
CA TYR A 88 -5.04 8.36 -10.89
C TYR A 88 -5.72 7.05 -10.54
N MET A 89 -6.31 6.96 -9.33
CA MET A 89 -7.13 5.81 -8.96
C MET A 89 -8.40 5.78 -9.81
N THR A 90 -8.46 4.84 -10.73
CA THR A 90 -9.62 4.58 -11.58
C THR A 90 -10.72 3.83 -10.81
N TRP A 91 -11.77 3.41 -11.50
CA TRP A 91 -12.95 2.72 -10.97
C TRP A 91 -13.05 1.28 -11.47
N GLY A 92 -13.84 0.46 -10.77
CA GLY A 92 -14.29 -0.84 -11.30
C GLY A 92 -15.24 -0.69 -12.50
N ARG A 93 -15.27 -1.67 -13.40
CA ARG A 93 -16.26 -1.74 -14.49
C ARG A 93 -17.68 -1.88 -13.95
N LYS A 94 -18.68 -1.45 -14.71
CA LYS A 94 -20.09 -1.36 -14.27
C LYS A 94 -20.58 -2.63 -13.59
N ASN A 95 -20.30 -3.77 -14.23
CA ASN A 95 -20.69 -5.12 -13.82
C ASN A 95 -19.48 -5.99 -13.47
N GLY A 96 -18.31 -5.39 -13.15
CA GLY A 96 -17.06 -6.12 -12.97
C GLY A 96 -16.47 -6.63 -14.30
N ASP A 97 -15.64 -7.68 -14.20
CA ASP A 97 -14.89 -8.27 -15.30
C ASP A 97 -15.22 -9.76 -15.47
N ALA A 98 -16.29 -10.01 -16.22
CA ALA A 98 -16.77 -11.35 -16.54
C ALA A 98 -15.69 -12.25 -17.17
N SER A 99 -14.75 -11.67 -17.94
CA SER A 99 -13.69 -12.43 -18.62
C SER A 99 -12.70 -13.09 -17.66
N ARG A 100 -12.63 -12.61 -16.42
CA ARG A 100 -11.66 -13.05 -15.40
C ARG A 100 -12.29 -13.81 -14.24
N CYS A 101 -13.61 -13.97 -14.23
CA CYS A 101 -14.35 -14.61 -13.16
C CYS A 101 -13.86 -16.00 -12.76
N SER A 102 -13.39 -16.79 -13.72
CA SER A 102 -12.86 -18.14 -13.47
C SER A 102 -11.53 -18.15 -12.73
N VAL A 103 -10.74 -17.08 -12.87
CA VAL A 103 -9.39 -16.96 -12.28
C VAL A 103 -9.44 -16.14 -10.99
N GLN A 104 -10.31 -15.13 -10.95
CA GLN A 104 -10.41 -14.19 -9.83
C GLN A 104 -11.87 -13.82 -9.61
N PRO A 105 -12.65 -14.67 -8.90
CA PRO A 105 -14.10 -14.48 -8.75
C PRO A 105 -14.51 -13.14 -8.13
N SER A 106 -13.64 -12.51 -7.33
CA SER A 106 -13.92 -11.19 -6.76
C SER A 106 -14.10 -10.10 -7.81
N VAL A 107 -13.41 -10.17 -8.97
CA VAL A 107 -13.57 -9.13 -10.00
C VAL A 107 -14.87 -9.28 -10.79
N CYS A 108 -15.70 -10.31 -10.55
CA CYS A 108 -16.99 -10.48 -11.22
C CYS A 108 -18.02 -9.42 -10.88
N THR A 109 -17.79 -8.63 -9.84
CA THR A 109 -18.66 -7.53 -9.46
C THR A 109 -17.91 -6.21 -9.55
N TYR A 110 -18.68 -5.12 -9.59
CA TYR A 110 -18.09 -3.79 -9.47
C TYR A 110 -17.28 -3.67 -8.18
N GLU A 111 -17.87 -4.05 -7.05
CA GLU A 111 -17.28 -3.86 -5.72
C GLU A 111 -15.94 -4.58 -5.59
N GLY A 112 -15.86 -5.84 -6.00
CA GLY A 112 -14.62 -6.59 -5.86
C GLY A 112 -13.55 -6.13 -6.85
N MET A 113 -13.91 -5.69 -8.05
CA MET A 113 -12.97 -5.05 -8.98
C MET A 113 -12.47 -3.69 -8.44
N ASP A 114 -13.38 -2.85 -7.95
CA ASP A 114 -13.09 -1.53 -7.39
C ASP A 114 -12.23 -1.62 -6.11
N ASP A 115 -12.49 -2.61 -5.25
CA ASP A 115 -11.70 -2.88 -4.04
C ASP A 115 -10.24 -3.22 -4.38
N LEU A 116 -10.02 -4.05 -5.40
CA LEU A 116 -8.68 -4.43 -5.84
C LEU A 116 -7.95 -3.26 -6.49
N ILE A 117 -8.62 -2.52 -7.39
CA ILE A 117 -8.07 -1.29 -7.99
C ILE A 117 -7.67 -0.31 -6.88
N SER A 118 -8.56 -0.08 -5.92
CA SER A 118 -8.31 0.82 -4.80
C SER A 118 -7.11 0.37 -3.96
N LYS A 119 -7.05 -0.91 -3.58
CA LYS A 119 -5.95 -1.49 -2.81
C LYS A 119 -4.61 -1.22 -3.50
N HIS A 120 -4.52 -1.57 -4.78
CA HIS A 120 -3.25 -1.50 -5.50
C HIS A 120 -2.83 -0.08 -5.83
N TYR A 121 -3.76 0.85 -6.08
CA TYR A 121 -3.42 2.26 -6.23
C TYR A 121 -2.97 2.92 -4.90
N ILE A 122 -3.57 2.52 -3.77
CA ILE A 122 -3.12 2.99 -2.44
C ILE A 122 -1.69 2.53 -2.16
N GLU A 123 -1.39 1.25 -2.40
CA GLU A 123 -0.05 0.70 -2.25
C GLU A 123 0.94 1.35 -3.23
N MET A 124 0.56 1.49 -4.50
CA MET A 124 1.37 2.16 -5.53
C MET A 124 1.71 3.59 -5.13
N ALA A 125 0.74 4.38 -4.68
CA ALA A 125 0.99 5.75 -4.24
C ALA A 125 1.87 5.81 -2.98
N LYS A 126 1.64 4.91 -2.02
CA LYS A 126 2.43 4.82 -0.79
C LYS A 126 3.89 4.48 -1.07
N ASP A 127 4.16 3.42 -1.81
CA ASP A 127 5.52 2.94 -2.12
C ASP A 127 6.31 3.97 -2.93
N ASN A 128 5.59 4.77 -3.71
CA ASN A 128 6.15 5.84 -4.50
C ASN A 128 6.11 7.20 -3.81
N GLU A 129 5.67 7.32 -2.56
CA GLU A 129 5.50 8.62 -1.88
C GLU A 129 4.82 9.69 -2.76
N ALA A 130 3.75 9.28 -3.44
CA ALA A 130 3.04 10.08 -4.43
C ALA A 130 1.64 10.44 -3.95
N ILE A 131 1.10 11.53 -4.49
CA ILE A 131 -0.28 11.93 -4.26
C ILE A 131 -1.20 10.90 -4.90
N LEU A 132 -2.34 10.60 -4.28
CA LEU A 132 -3.37 9.74 -4.85
C LEU A 132 -4.63 10.55 -5.17
N SER A 133 -5.07 10.52 -6.42
CA SER A 133 -6.37 11.08 -6.82
C SER A 133 -7.43 9.99 -6.71
N PRO A 134 -8.35 10.04 -5.73
CA PRO A 134 -9.21 8.90 -5.37
C PRO A 134 -10.52 8.88 -6.19
N VAL A 135 -10.45 9.10 -7.51
CA VAL A 135 -11.65 9.20 -8.38
C VAL A 135 -12.55 7.97 -8.25
N GLY A 136 -11.98 6.76 -8.21
CA GLY A 136 -12.72 5.51 -7.98
C GLY A 136 -13.54 5.51 -6.69
N LYS A 137 -13.02 6.09 -5.60
CA LYS A 137 -13.75 6.20 -4.33
C LYS A 137 -14.92 7.19 -4.41
N VAL A 138 -14.75 8.29 -5.16
CA VAL A 138 -15.85 9.23 -5.40
C VAL A 138 -16.93 8.57 -6.27
N TRP A 139 -16.53 7.82 -7.29
CA TRP A 139 -17.44 7.01 -8.12
C TRP A 139 -18.26 6.04 -7.29
N ARG A 140 -17.60 5.26 -6.42
CA ARG A 140 -18.28 4.31 -5.54
C ARG A 140 -19.30 4.99 -4.63
N ALA A 141 -18.89 6.07 -3.97
CA ALA A 141 -19.78 6.82 -3.08
C ALA A 141 -21.01 7.35 -3.82
N ILE A 142 -20.85 7.83 -5.07
CA ILE A 142 -21.98 8.30 -5.89
C ILE A 142 -22.87 7.14 -6.33
N ARG A 143 -22.30 6.00 -6.75
CA ARG A 143 -23.08 4.81 -7.11
C ARG A 143 -23.92 4.29 -5.95
N GLU A 144 -23.39 4.34 -4.73
CA GLU A 144 -24.10 3.93 -3.51
C GLU A 144 -25.21 4.93 -3.13
N GLN A 145 -24.95 6.24 -3.26
CA GLN A 145 -25.92 7.29 -2.93
C GLN A 145 -27.02 7.46 -3.98
N ASN A 146 -26.70 7.28 -5.25
CA ASN A 146 -27.63 7.44 -6.36
C ASN A 146 -27.36 6.41 -7.47
N PRO A 147 -27.82 5.16 -7.29
CA PRO A 147 -27.60 4.07 -8.25
C PRO A 147 -28.19 4.31 -9.64
N ALA A 148 -29.16 5.23 -9.77
CA ALA A 148 -29.78 5.59 -11.04
C ALA A 148 -28.92 6.56 -11.87
N LEU A 149 -27.90 7.18 -11.28
CA LEU A 149 -27.02 8.09 -11.99
C LEU A 149 -26.01 7.31 -12.84
N GLU A 150 -26.17 7.36 -14.15
CA GLU A 150 -25.33 6.60 -15.08
C GLU A 150 -23.93 7.21 -15.21
N LEU A 151 -22.93 6.52 -14.63
CA LEU A 151 -21.53 6.95 -14.66
C LEU A 151 -20.76 6.37 -15.85
N TYR A 152 -21.30 5.37 -16.56
CA TYR A 152 -20.62 4.69 -17.64
C TYR A 152 -21.19 5.05 -19.02
N ASN A 153 -20.35 4.93 -20.04
CA ASN A 153 -20.83 4.81 -21.41
C ASN A 153 -21.42 3.41 -21.66
N LEU A 154 -21.91 3.19 -22.88
CA LEU A 154 -22.51 1.92 -23.31
C LEU A 154 -21.56 0.72 -23.25
N ASP A 155 -20.24 0.95 -23.20
CA ASP A 155 -19.24 -0.12 -23.09
C ASP A 155 -18.97 -0.57 -21.64
N GLU A 156 -19.70 -0.02 -20.67
CA GLU A 156 -19.64 -0.42 -19.26
C GLU A 156 -18.27 -0.25 -18.58
N SER A 157 -17.34 0.47 -19.22
CA SER A 157 -15.97 0.66 -18.75
C SER A 157 -15.56 2.13 -18.78
N HIS A 158 -15.78 2.81 -19.90
CA HIS A 158 -15.43 4.22 -20.07
C HIS A 158 -16.45 5.12 -19.37
N PRO A 159 -16.02 6.31 -18.94
CA PRO A 159 -16.89 7.20 -18.19
C PRO A 159 -17.90 7.90 -19.10
N SER A 160 -19.13 8.05 -18.60
CA SER A 160 -20.08 9.00 -19.15
C SER A 160 -19.58 10.43 -18.95
N TYR A 161 -20.30 11.41 -19.50
CA TYR A 161 -20.02 12.82 -19.20
C TYR A 161 -20.05 13.09 -17.68
N ILE A 162 -21.02 12.51 -16.97
CA ILE A 162 -21.16 12.64 -15.51
C ILE A 162 -19.96 12.00 -14.82
N GLY A 163 -19.58 10.79 -15.23
CA GLY A 163 -18.37 10.11 -14.74
C GLY A 163 -17.09 10.95 -14.92
N SER A 164 -16.98 11.62 -16.07
CA SER A 164 -15.86 12.51 -16.40
C SER A 164 -15.85 13.79 -15.56
N MET A 165 -17.02 14.37 -15.27
CA MET A 165 -17.13 15.53 -14.37
C MET A 165 -16.74 15.18 -12.92
N ILE A 166 -17.05 13.96 -12.45
CA ILE A 166 -16.59 13.47 -11.14
C ILE A 166 -15.05 13.45 -11.08
N ALA A 167 -14.41 12.89 -12.11
CA ALA A 167 -12.95 12.91 -12.21
C ALA A 167 -12.42 14.36 -12.23
N ALA A 168 -13.08 15.25 -12.96
CA ALA A 168 -12.65 16.63 -13.09
C ALA A 168 -12.68 17.42 -11.77
N TYR A 169 -13.79 17.35 -11.01
CA TYR A 169 -13.86 17.98 -9.69
C TYR A 169 -12.89 17.36 -8.69
N THR A 170 -12.67 16.05 -8.77
CA THR A 170 -11.70 15.35 -7.93
C THR A 170 -10.29 15.87 -8.21
N PHE A 171 -9.86 15.91 -9.48
CA PHE A 171 -8.54 16.43 -9.84
C PHE A 171 -8.37 17.91 -9.52
N TYR A 172 -9.40 18.74 -9.73
CA TYR A 172 -9.36 20.13 -9.29
C TYR A 172 -9.08 20.23 -7.78
N THR A 173 -9.82 19.46 -6.97
CA THR A 173 -9.66 19.43 -5.51
C THR A 173 -8.27 18.95 -5.12
N VAL A 174 -7.72 17.93 -5.80
CA VAL A 174 -6.38 17.37 -5.52
C VAL A 174 -5.27 18.36 -5.87
N ILE A 175 -5.36 19.01 -7.04
CA ILE A 175 -4.31 19.91 -7.56
C ILE A 175 -4.34 21.24 -6.80
N PHE A 176 -5.52 21.88 -6.75
CA PHE A 176 -5.66 23.22 -6.19
C PHE A 176 -5.94 23.23 -4.69
N LYS A 177 -6.27 22.07 -4.09
CA LYS A 177 -6.50 21.92 -2.64
C LYS A 177 -7.61 22.84 -2.13
N LYS A 178 -8.61 23.11 -2.98
CA LYS A 178 -9.74 24.01 -2.74
C LYS A 178 -11.05 23.24 -2.58
N ASP A 179 -11.98 23.85 -1.86
CA ASP A 179 -13.31 23.29 -1.64
C ASP A 179 -14.08 23.22 -2.97
N PRO A 180 -14.43 22.03 -3.48
CA PRO A 180 -15.12 21.87 -4.78
C PRO A 180 -16.53 22.46 -4.78
N THR A 181 -17.14 22.69 -3.62
CA THR A 181 -18.50 23.29 -3.53
C THR A 181 -18.52 24.77 -3.88
N LEU A 182 -17.35 25.43 -3.92
CA LEU A 182 -17.20 26.83 -4.32
C LEU A 182 -17.01 27.00 -5.83
N VAL A 183 -16.83 25.92 -6.58
CA VAL A 183 -16.69 25.96 -8.04
C VAL A 183 -18.02 26.39 -8.66
N SER A 184 -17.99 27.38 -9.57
CA SER A 184 -19.18 27.87 -10.26
C SER A 184 -19.47 27.11 -11.56
N TYR A 185 -18.44 26.58 -12.23
CA TYR A 185 -18.61 25.78 -13.43
C TYR A 185 -19.34 24.46 -13.13
N ASN A 186 -20.35 24.15 -13.95
CA ASN A 186 -21.13 22.91 -13.89
C ASN A 186 -21.10 22.11 -15.19
N GLY A 187 -20.55 22.68 -16.28
CA GLY A 187 -20.66 22.10 -17.61
C GLY A 187 -22.12 21.90 -18.02
N THR A 188 -22.49 20.68 -18.43
CA THR A 188 -23.87 20.32 -18.81
C THR A 188 -24.65 19.57 -17.73
N LEU A 189 -24.09 19.43 -16.52
CA LEU A 189 -24.78 18.83 -15.38
C LEU A 189 -26.00 19.66 -14.96
N THR A 190 -27.06 19.02 -14.48
CA THR A 190 -28.11 19.74 -13.76
C THR A 190 -27.57 20.29 -12.44
N ALA A 191 -28.26 21.29 -11.86
CA ALA A 191 -27.86 21.87 -10.58
C ALA A 191 -27.80 20.81 -9.47
N GLU A 192 -28.75 19.88 -9.44
CA GLU A 192 -28.83 18.80 -8.47
C GLU A 192 -27.66 17.81 -8.65
N GLN A 193 -27.34 17.44 -9.90
CA GLN A 193 -26.21 16.57 -10.20
C GLN A 193 -24.89 17.22 -9.79
N ALA A 194 -24.67 18.48 -10.14
CA ALA A 194 -23.46 19.21 -9.79
C ALA A 194 -23.31 19.32 -8.26
N GLN A 195 -24.39 19.64 -7.55
CA GLN A 195 -24.38 19.73 -6.09
C GLN A 195 -24.06 18.39 -5.42
N LEU A 196 -24.69 17.30 -5.89
CA LEU A 196 -24.41 15.94 -5.41
C LEU A 196 -22.93 15.60 -5.59
N ILE A 197 -22.40 15.80 -6.80
CA ILE A 197 -21.00 15.46 -7.11
C ILE A 197 -20.04 16.30 -6.26
N LYS A 198 -20.22 17.62 -6.20
CA LYS A 198 -19.34 18.52 -5.44
C LYS A 198 -19.34 18.18 -3.95
N ASN A 199 -20.51 17.88 -3.36
CA ASN A 199 -20.61 17.47 -1.97
C ASN A 199 -19.91 16.14 -1.69
N THR A 200 -20.04 15.17 -2.61
CA THR A 200 -19.36 13.88 -2.47
C THR A 200 -17.85 14.03 -2.62
N VAL A 201 -17.36 14.82 -3.59
CA VAL A 201 -15.92 15.14 -3.71
C VAL A 201 -15.41 15.84 -2.47
N LYS A 202 -16.15 16.82 -1.93
CA LYS A 202 -15.77 17.48 -0.68
C LYS A 202 -15.61 16.48 0.47
N THR A 203 -16.55 15.55 0.60
CA THR A 203 -16.55 14.57 1.69
C THR A 203 -15.43 13.54 1.54
N VAL A 204 -15.30 12.97 0.33
CA VAL A 204 -14.34 11.88 0.05
C VAL A 204 -12.92 12.40 -0.10
N VAL A 205 -12.72 13.62 -0.60
CA VAL A 205 -11.40 14.15 -0.98
C VAL A 205 -10.99 15.32 -0.11
N TYR A 206 -11.72 16.44 -0.16
CA TYR A 206 -11.31 17.69 0.51
C TYR A 206 -11.22 17.55 2.04
N ASN A 207 -12.20 16.89 2.66
CA ASN A 207 -12.22 16.65 4.10
C ASN A 207 -11.31 15.50 4.54
N ALA A 208 -10.69 14.77 3.60
CA ALA A 208 -9.89 13.58 3.85
C ALA A 208 -8.55 13.60 3.10
N MET A 209 -7.99 14.78 2.83
CA MET A 209 -6.77 14.95 2.01
C MET A 209 -5.58 14.11 2.50
N ASP A 210 -5.39 14.01 3.82
CA ASP A 210 -4.32 13.20 4.42
C ASP A 210 -4.43 11.71 4.09
N THR A 211 -5.65 11.18 3.93
CA THR A 211 -5.89 9.78 3.55
C THR A 211 -5.34 9.47 2.15
N TRP A 212 -5.27 10.49 1.30
CA TRP A 212 -4.85 10.37 -0.09
C TRP A 212 -3.44 10.91 -0.34
N ASN A 213 -2.68 11.16 0.73
CA ASN A 213 -1.34 11.75 0.67
C ASN A 213 -1.34 13.06 -0.13
N ILE A 214 -2.38 13.89 0.05
CA ILE A 214 -2.49 15.24 -0.52
C ILE A 214 -2.03 16.21 0.58
N PRO A 215 -0.76 16.65 0.58
CA PRO A 215 -0.30 17.59 1.60
C PRO A 215 -0.93 18.97 1.38
N SER A 216 -1.09 19.75 2.46
CA SER A 216 -1.65 21.11 2.39
C SER A 216 -0.81 22.05 1.51
N ASN A 217 0.51 21.84 1.48
CA ASN A 217 1.45 22.47 0.56
C ASN A 217 2.22 21.39 -0.17
N ASP A 218 2.72 21.66 -1.38
CA ASP A 218 3.54 20.69 -2.09
C ASP A 218 4.82 20.37 -1.31
N VAL A 219 5.19 19.09 -1.30
CA VAL A 219 6.33 18.60 -0.52
C VAL A 219 7.39 18.05 -1.46
N HIS A 220 8.50 18.79 -1.57
CA HIS A 220 9.62 18.46 -2.44
C HIS A 220 10.77 17.77 -1.69
N SER A 221 10.86 17.97 -0.37
CA SER A 221 11.77 17.24 0.51
C SER A 221 11.60 15.73 0.36
N ARG A 222 12.70 15.02 0.13
CA ARG A 222 12.73 13.57 -0.11
C ARG A 222 13.97 12.97 0.53
N PHE A 223 13.83 11.78 1.11
CA PHE A 223 14.96 11.02 1.62
C PHE A 223 14.72 9.53 1.66
N THR A 224 15.80 8.76 1.61
CA THR A 224 15.83 7.34 1.94
C THR A 224 16.66 7.12 3.20
N TYR A 225 16.50 5.95 3.82
CA TYR A 225 17.28 5.57 4.99
C TYR A 225 17.65 4.10 4.89
N GLN A 226 18.77 3.74 5.53
CA GLN A 226 19.24 2.36 5.61
C GLN A 226 19.85 2.15 6.99
N ALA A 227 19.45 1.07 7.67
CA ALA A 227 20.13 0.65 8.89
C ALA A 227 21.54 0.17 8.56
N THR A 228 22.56 0.74 9.20
CA THR A 228 23.96 0.35 9.07
C THR A 228 24.44 -0.46 10.29
N SER A 229 23.75 -0.32 11.42
CA SER A 229 23.95 -1.12 12.63
C SER A 229 22.63 -1.25 13.40
N THR A 230 22.63 -1.97 14.52
CA THR A 230 21.50 -2.13 15.44
C THR A 230 20.73 -0.84 15.67
N HIS A 231 21.41 0.24 16.05
CA HIS A 231 20.77 1.52 16.33
C HIS A 231 21.24 2.65 15.42
N THR A 232 22.02 2.35 14.38
CA THR A 232 22.56 3.38 13.48
C THR A 232 21.83 3.35 12.16
N ILE A 233 21.28 4.50 11.78
CA ILE A 233 20.58 4.71 10.52
C ILE A 233 21.37 5.73 9.70
N LYS A 234 21.72 5.36 8.47
CA LYS A 234 22.25 6.26 7.47
C LYS A 234 21.10 6.86 6.67
N PHE A 235 21.05 8.19 6.62
CA PHE A 235 20.08 8.93 5.84
C PHE A 235 20.71 9.40 4.54
N THR A 236 19.94 9.36 3.46
CA THR A 236 20.34 9.87 2.15
C THR A 236 19.31 10.87 1.66
N ASN A 237 19.70 12.14 1.54
CA ASN A 237 18.89 13.16 0.91
C ASN A 237 18.64 12.79 -0.56
N LYS A 238 17.39 12.93 -0.98
CA LYS A 238 16.93 12.78 -2.37
C LYS A 238 16.27 14.06 -2.89
N THR A 239 16.21 15.11 -2.08
CA THR A 239 15.70 16.42 -2.48
C THR A 239 16.63 17.02 -3.53
N LYS A 240 16.07 17.43 -4.67
CA LYS A 240 16.82 18.11 -5.73
C LYS A 240 16.83 19.61 -5.49
N ASN A 241 17.94 20.25 -5.87
CA ASN A 241 18.12 21.70 -5.82
C ASN A 241 17.89 22.32 -4.42
N ALA A 242 18.10 21.53 -3.36
CA ALA A 242 17.99 22.01 -1.99
C ALA A 242 19.25 22.80 -1.60
N THR A 243 19.05 23.96 -0.96
CA THR A 243 20.16 24.80 -0.48
C THR A 243 20.42 24.63 1.02
N THR A 244 19.46 24.09 1.76
CA THR A 244 19.55 23.87 3.21
C THR A 244 18.95 22.52 3.59
N TYR A 245 19.43 21.97 4.70
CA TYR A 245 18.96 20.72 5.29
C TYR A 245 18.81 20.90 6.80
N LEU A 246 17.67 20.48 7.33
CA LEU A 246 17.44 20.34 8.76
C LEU A 246 16.77 19.00 9.00
N TRP A 247 17.52 18.10 9.61
CA TRP A 247 17.05 16.81 10.09
C TRP A 247 16.62 16.93 11.54
N ASP A 248 15.44 16.40 11.85
CA ASP A 248 14.98 16.11 13.20
C ASP A 248 14.77 14.60 13.27
N PHE A 249 15.56 13.91 14.12
CA PHE A 249 15.53 12.46 14.20
C PHE A 249 14.40 11.93 15.10
N GLY A 250 13.60 12.81 15.71
CA GLY A 250 12.48 12.41 16.57
C GLY A 250 12.89 11.92 17.96
N ASP A 251 14.18 11.98 18.31
CA ASP A 251 14.74 11.65 19.63
C ASP A 251 15.25 12.89 20.39
N GLY A 252 14.96 14.08 19.86
CA GLY A 252 15.42 15.37 20.40
C GLY A 252 16.74 15.86 19.80
N THR A 253 17.38 15.09 18.92
CA THR A 253 18.61 15.50 18.22
C THR A 253 18.34 15.91 16.78
N THR A 254 19.24 16.73 16.22
CA THR A 254 19.11 17.30 14.87
C THR A 254 20.43 17.27 14.12
N SER A 255 20.38 17.46 12.80
CA SER A 255 21.57 17.63 11.95
C SER A 255 21.31 18.57 10.78
N THR A 256 22.35 19.28 10.33
CA THR A 256 22.32 20.10 9.11
C THR A 256 23.16 19.51 7.98
N LEU A 257 23.68 18.28 8.16
CA LEU A 257 24.39 17.57 7.09
C LEU A 257 23.41 17.15 5.99
N GLU A 258 23.89 17.11 4.75
CA GLU A 258 23.06 16.63 3.63
C GLU A 258 22.70 15.14 3.80
N ASN A 259 23.66 14.31 4.16
CA ASN A 259 23.50 12.86 4.32
C ASN A 259 24.03 12.41 5.70
N PRO A 260 23.29 12.66 6.80
CA PRO A 260 23.76 12.31 8.13
C PRO A 260 23.68 10.80 8.38
N GLU A 261 24.55 10.33 9.27
CA GLU A 261 24.39 9.05 9.95
C GLU A 261 24.05 9.34 11.41
N HIS A 262 23.01 8.70 11.94
CA HIS A 262 22.53 8.94 13.30
C HIS A 262 22.43 7.64 14.08
N THR A 263 22.88 7.66 15.33
CA THR A 263 22.80 6.52 16.25
C THR A 263 21.82 6.83 17.37
N TYR A 264 20.77 6.03 17.47
CA TYR A 264 19.75 6.16 18.50
C TYR A 264 20.20 5.48 19.80
N ASN A 265 19.86 6.08 20.94
CA ASN A 265 20.22 5.53 22.25
C ASN A 265 19.35 4.33 22.66
N ALA A 266 18.16 4.21 22.09
CA ALA A 266 17.21 3.16 22.41
C ALA A 266 16.50 2.68 21.12
N PRO A 267 16.03 1.42 21.10
CA PRO A 267 15.11 0.98 20.06
C PRO A 267 13.75 1.65 20.24
N GLY A 268 13.04 1.86 19.14
CA GLY A 268 11.73 2.51 19.12
C GLY A 268 11.32 2.97 17.72
N ASP A 269 10.11 3.53 17.64
CA ASP A 269 9.62 4.16 16.43
C ASP A 269 9.84 5.68 16.51
N TYR A 270 10.53 6.22 15.52
CA TYR A 270 10.93 7.63 15.47
C TYR A 270 10.34 8.31 14.25
N GLN A 271 9.68 9.46 14.45
CA GLN A 271 9.20 10.31 13.36
C GLN A 271 10.35 11.21 12.88
N VAL A 272 11.08 10.74 11.88
CA VAL A 272 12.19 11.50 11.30
C VAL A 272 11.66 12.50 10.29
N LYS A 273 12.13 13.75 10.40
CA LYS A 273 11.77 14.84 9.51
C LYS A 273 13.00 15.38 8.79
N LEU A 274 12.87 15.60 7.48
CA LEU A 274 13.78 16.42 6.70
C LEU A 274 13.05 17.69 6.27
N THR A 275 13.52 18.84 6.73
CA THR A 275 13.12 20.13 6.19
C THR A 275 14.22 20.63 5.27
N SER A 276 13.86 21.02 4.04
CA SER A 276 14.80 21.59 3.08
C SER A 276 14.20 22.80 2.38
N ASN A 277 15.06 23.75 2.04
CA ASN A 277 14.70 24.85 1.15
C ASN A 277 14.98 24.40 -0.29
N SER A 278 13.91 24.08 -1.02
CA SER A 278 13.95 23.74 -2.44
C SER A 278 12.72 24.34 -3.13
N CYS A 279 12.79 24.58 -4.44
CA CYS A 279 11.65 25.10 -5.20
C CYS A 279 11.08 26.41 -4.63
N SER A 280 11.96 27.29 -4.13
CA SER A 280 11.62 28.56 -3.47
C SER A 280 10.72 28.43 -2.23
N SER A 281 10.65 27.23 -1.62
CA SER A 281 9.84 26.96 -0.44
C SER A 281 10.58 26.08 0.56
N ASN A 282 10.25 26.22 1.85
CA ASN A 282 10.66 25.25 2.86
C ASN A 282 9.61 24.15 2.92
N THR A 283 10.00 22.94 2.53
CA THR A 283 9.12 21.77 2.58
C THR A 283 9.64 20.77 3.58
N THR A 284 8.74 20.09 4.28
CA THR A 284 9.12 19.07 5.29
C THR A 284 8.57 17.72 4.89
N LYS A 285 9.45 16.72 4.84
CA LYS A 285 9.07 15.32 4.67
C LYS A 285 9.24 14.59 5.99
N THR A 286 8.22 13.83 6.37
CA THR A 286 8.23 13.00 7.58
C THR A 286 8.15 11.53 7.20
N LYS A 287 8.95 10.67 7.86
CA LYS A 287 8.84 9.21 7.80
C LYS A 287 8.91 8.61 9.19
N LEU A 288 8.09 7.60 9.45
CA LEU A 288 8.22 6.76 10.63
C LEU A 288 9.32 5.73 10.38
N ILE A 289 10.31 5.67 11.27
CA ILE A 289 11.42 4.73 11.20
C ILE A 289 11.44 3.90 12.46
N THR A 290 11.35 2.58 12.29
CA THR A 290 11.53 1.62 13.38
C THR A 290 13.02 1.32 13.55
N VAL A 291 13.58 1.75 14.66
CA VAL A 291 14.94 1.43 15.09
C VAL A 291 14.84 0.22 16.01
N GLY A 292 15.25 -0.94 15.50
CA GLY A 292 15.19 -2.19 16.26
C GLY A 292 16.46 -2.45 17.07
N ASN A 293 16.47 -3.55 17.81
CA ASN A 293 17.71 -4.29 17.91
C ASN A 293 17.90 -5.00 16.56
N LEU A 294 19.01 -4.84 15.84
CA LEU A 294 19.41 -5.81 14.79
C LEU A 294 19.87 -7.15 15.40
N GLY A 295 19.27 -7.55 16.51
CA GLY A 295 19.08 -8.95 16.79
C GLY A 295 17.68 -9.26 16.29
N THR A 296 17.54 -10.28 15.47
CA THR A 296 16.43 -11.17 15.74
C THR A 296 16.51 -11.41 17.26
N LYS A 297 15.58 -10.85 18.03
CA LYS A 297 14.89 -11.78 18.88
C LYS A 297 14.31 -12.76 17.87
N ASP A 298 15.07 -13.82 17.60
CA ASP A 298 14.52 -15.10 17.94
C ASP A 298 13.86 -14.78 19.28
N SER A 299 12.55 -14.58 19.23
CA SER A 299 11.82 -15.30 20.24
C SER A 299 12.41 -16.69 20.05
N ASP A 300 13.36 -17.03 20.91
CA ASP A 300 13.20 -18.21 21.70
C ASP A 300 11.69 -18.20 22.00
N ILE A 301 10.90 -18.75 21.05
CA ILE A 301 9.77 -19.56 21.40
C ILE A 301 10.50 -20.57 22.24
N GLU A 302 10.61 -20.23 23.53
CA GLU A 302 11.20 -21.03 24.55
C GLU A 302 10.44 -22.32 24.36
N ASP A 303 11.07 -23.27 23.67
CA ASP A 303 10.37 -24.41 23.12
C ASP A 303 9.79 -25.10 24.34
N PRO A 304 8.49 -24.93 24.61
CA PRO A 304 8.00 -25.07 25.97
C PRO A 304 8.02 -26.54 26.38
N ILE A 305 8.24 -27.42 25.38
CA ILE A 305 8.51 -28.83 25.56
C ILE A 305 9.80 -29.26 24.86
N GLN A 306 10.44 -30.30 25.40
CA GLN A 306 11.50 -31.06 24.75
C GLN A 306 10.99 -32.47 24.44
N ILE A 307 11.19 -32.97 23.22
CA ILE A 307 10.75 -34.32 22.81
C ILE A 307 11.96 -35.20 22.52
N TYR A 308 12.09 -36.31 23.24
CA TYR A 308 13.16 -37.30 23.01
C TYR A 308 12.72 -38.73 23.37
N PRO A 309 13.27 -39.76 22.70
CA PRO A 309 14.08 -39.63 21.49
C PRO A 309 13.23 -39.15 20.31
N ASN A 310 13.82 -38.35 19.42
CA ASN A 310 13.21 -37.97 18.15
C ASN A 310 14.34 -37.83 17.11
N PRO A 311 14.52 -38.80 16.21
CA PRO A 311 13.62 -39.91 15.88
C PRO A 311 13.43 -40.96 16.97
N THR A 312 12.29 -41.66 16.96
CA THR A 312 11.90 -42.70 17.93
C THR A 312 11.57 -44.04 17.28
N GLN A 313 11.67 -45.13 18.05
CA GLN A 313 11.13 -46.44 17.72
C GLN A 313 9.83 -46.71 18.51
N ASP A 314 9.81 -46.72 19.84
CA ASP A 314 8.61 -47.20 20.55
C ASP A 314 7.83 -46.10 21.26
N ASN A 315 8.52 -45.08 21.77
CA ASN A 315 7.91 -44.05 22.59
C ASN A 315 8.67 -42.72 22.51
N ILE A 316 7.98 -41.63 22.85
CA ILE A 316 8.61 -40.34 23.09
C ILE A 316 8.33 -39.89 24.52
N ASN A 317 9.29 -39.18 25.10
CA ASN A 317 9.13 -38.41 26.30
C ASN A 317 9.01 -36.94 25.93
N ILE A 318 7.99 -36.29 26.48
CA ILE A 318 7.74 -34.86 26.39
C ILE A 318 8.09 -34.28 27.75
N ILE A 319 9.22 -33.58 27.86
CA ILE A 319 9.54 -32.79 29.06
C ILE A 319 8.93 -31.41 28.90
N THR A 320 8.24 -30.91 29.91
CA THR A 320 7.66 -29.56 29.92
C THR A 320 7.97 -28.87 31.25
N LYS A 321 8.40 -27.60 31.20
CA LYS A 321 8.61 -26.77 32.40
C LYS A 321 7.36 -26.00 32.82
N LYS A 322 6.37 -25.91 31.93
CA LYS A 322 5.10 -25.20 32.11
C LYS A 322 3.93 -26.19 32.04
N LYS A 323 2.75 -25.77 32.50
CA LYS A 323 1.51 -26.54 32.32
C LYS A 323 1.20 -26.60 30.82
N THR A 324 1.27 -27.80 30.26
CA THR A 324 1.10 -28.07 28.83
C THR A 324 -0.02 -29.08 28.63
N GLU A 325 -0.92 -28.79 27.70
CA GLU A 325 -2.03 -29.65 27.30
C GLU A 325 -1.75 -30.22 25.91
N ILE A 326 -1.74 -31.55 25.77
CA ILE A 326 -1.61 -32.19 24.46
C ILE A 326 -2.99 -32.25 23.81
N LEU A 327 -3.12 -31.67 22.62
CA LEU A 327 -4.40 -31.54 21.90
C LEU A 327 -4.62 -32.69 20.92
N SER A 328 -3.62 -33.02 20.10
CA SER A 328 -3.74 -34.08 19.09
C SER A 328 -2.39 -34.60 18.62
N LEU A 329 -2.39 -35.83 18.09
CA LEU A 329 -1.31 -36.37 17.27
C LEU A 329 -1.89 -36.65 15.89
N THR A 330 -1.26 -36.15 14.82
CA THR A 330 -1.70 -36.41 13.44
C THR A 330 -0.58 -37.05 12.62
N ASP A 331 -0.93 -37.83 11.61
CA ASP A 331 0.04 -38.21 10.57
C ASP A 331 0.28 -37.07 9.56
N ALA A 332 1.16 -37.31 8.58
CA ALA A 332 1.52 -36.30 7.57
C ALA A 332 0.37 -35.88 6.65
N SER A 333 -0.74 -36.63 6.59
CA SER A 333 -1.94 -36.26 5.84
C SER A 333 -2.92 -35.42 6.67
N GLY A 334 -2.63 -35.19 7.95
CA GLY A 334 -3.51 -34.47 8.88
C GLY A 334 -4.55 -35.35 9.58
N ARG A 335 -4.54 -36.67 9.35
CA ARG A 335 -5.44 -37.60 10.03
C ARG A 335 -5.05 -37.74 11.50
N ILE A 336 -6.01 -37.62 12.41
CA ILE A 336 -5.83 -37.79 13.86
C ILE A 336 -5.54 -39.25 14.18
N ILE A 337 -4.52 -39.47 15.00
CA ILE A 337 -3.99 -40.77 15.40
C ILE A 337 -4.28 -40.98 16.89
N SER A 338 -4.77 -42.17 17.24
CA SER A 338 -4.93 -42.56 18.63
C SER A 338 -3.58 -42.90 19.25
N TYR A 339 -3.37 -42.49 20.50
CA TYR A 339 -2.17 -42.77 21.26
C TYR A 339 -2.49 -43.00 22.73
N GLN A 340 -1.63 -43.73 23.42
CA GLN A 340 -1.64 -43.85 24.87
C GLN A 340 -0.59 -42.92 25.46
N MET A 341 -0.96 -42.18 26.51
CA MET A 341 -0.08 -41.22 27.16
C MET A 341 -0.13 -41.40 28.67
N ASN A 342 1.06 -41.49 29.27
CA ASN A 342 1.24 -41.58 30.71
C ASN A 342 1.91 -40.33 31.23
N LYS A 343 1.42 -39.78 32.35
CA LYS A 343 2.02 -38.61 32.99
C LYS A 343 3.28 -39.03 33.77
N THR A 344 4.32 -38.21 33.71
CA THR A 344 5.57 -38.38 34.47
C THR A 344 5.82 -37.17 35.38
N ASN A 345 6.86 -37.23 36.21
CA ASN A 345 7.23 -36.11 37.08
C ASN A 345 7.67 -34.85 36.30
N SER A 346 8.12 -35.01 35.06
CA SER A 346 8.66 -33.94 34.21
C SER A 346 7.84 -33.67 32.94
N GLY A 347 6.70 -34.36 32.76
CA GLY A 347 5.81 -34.19 31.61
C GLY A 347 5.03 -35.45 31.26
N TYR A 348 5.29 -36.02 30.08
CA TYR A 348 4.51 -37.14 29.53
C TYR A 348 5.37 -38.14 28.78
N THR A 349 4.93 -39.41 28.73
CA THR A 349 5.43 -40.43 27.80
C THR A 349 4.30 -40.85 26.89
N VAL A 350 4.53 -40.80 25.57
CA VAL A 350 3.57 -41.21 24.54
C VAL A 350 4.06 -42.48 23.87
N GLN A 351 3.21 -43.51 23.88
CA GLN A 351 3.49 -44.81 23.25
C GLN A 351 3.11 -44.77 21.77
N LEU A 352 4.05 -45.13 20.90
CA LEU A 352 3.95 -45.06 19.45
C LEU A 352 4.31 -46.38 18.75
N HIS A 353 4.53 -47.47 19.51
CA HIS A 353 4.90 -48.78 18.97
C HIS A 353 3.88 -49.35 17.96
N HIS A 354 2.61 -48.98 18.08
CA HIS A 354 1.53 -49.40 17.18
C HIS A 354 1.49 -48.61 15.87
N LEU A 355 2.29 -47.55 15.74
CA LEU A 355 2.30 -46.68 14.57
C LEU A 355 3.33 -47.12 13.54
N SER A 356 2.98 -46.98 12.27
CA SER A 356 3.91 -47.22 11.15
C SER A 356 5.02 -46.16 11.13
N VAL A 357 6.15 -46.54 10.54
CA VAL A 357 7.27 -45.64 10.23
C VAL A 357 6.77 -44.43 9.46
N GLY A 358 7.15 -43.22 9.86
CA GLY A 358 6.63 -42.01 9.24
C GLY A 358 6.83 -40.73 10.06
N VAL A 359 6.28 -39.64 9.54
CA VAL A 359 6.28 -38.33 10.19
C VAL A 359 4.91 -38.07 10.82
N TYR A 360 4.94 -37.68 12.09
CA TYR A 360 3.76 -37.31 12.86
C TYR A 360 3.91 -35.90 13.43
N PHE A 361 2.79 -35.24 13.69
CA PHE A 361 2.74 -33.89 14.23
C PHE A 361 1.93 -33.87 15.54
N LEU A 362 2.59 -33.47 16.62
CA LEU A 362 1.99 -33.30 17.94
C LEU A 362 1.55 -31.84 18.09
N LYS A 363 0.26 -31.62 18.23
CA LYS A 363 -0.32 -30.32 18.55
C LYS A 363 -0.54 -30.22 20.06
N TYR A 364 -0.13 -29.11 20.66
CA TYR A 364 -0.26 -28.88 22.10
C TYR A 364 -0.43 -27.40 22.43
N LYS A 365 -0.88 -27.10 23.65
CA LYS A 365 -1.15 -25.75 24.14
C LYS A 365 -0.40 -25.48 25.44
N THR A 366 0.17 -24.27 25.57
CA THR A 366 0.74 -23.78 26.83
C THR A 366 0.21 -22.37 27.08
N GLY A 367 -0.48 -22.17 28.20
CA GLY A 367 -1.30 -20.96 28.39
C GLY A 367 -2.38 -20.86 27.31
N GLU A 368 -2.45 -19.75 26.58
CA GLU A 368 -3.41 -19.53 25.49
C GLU A 368 -2.85 -19.86 24.09
N LYS A 369 -1.54 -20.14 23.97
CA LYS A 369 -0.87 -20.35 22.68
C LYS A 369 -0.82 -21.82 22.29
N GLU A 370 -1.10 -22.10 21.02
CA GLU A 370 -0.98 -23.44 20.42
C GLU A 370 0.33 -23.58 19.64
N PHE A 371 0.90 -24.79 19.66
CA PHE A 371 2.18 -25.14 19.04
C PHE A 371 2.07 -26.49 18.34
N ILE A 372 2.97 -26.74 17.38
CA ILE A 372 3.08 -28.01 16.66
C ILE A 372 4.54 -28.50 16.72
N LYS A 373 4.74 -29.78 17.05
CA LYS A 373 6.04 -30.45 17.01
C LYS A 373 6.06 -31.66 16.11
N LYS A 374 7.09 -31.75 15.27
CA LYS A 374 7.34 -32.89 14.39
C LYS A 374 7.96 -34.04 15.17
N ILE A 375 7.43 -35.25 14.99
CA ILE A 375 7.95 -36.52 15.52
C ILE A 375 8.29 -37.43 14.34
N ILE A 376 9.46 -38.04 14.37
CA ILE A 376 9.92 -38.99 13.36
C ILE A 376 9.91 -40.39 13.96
N LYS A 377 9.01 -41.26 13.51
CA LYS A 377 8.99 -42.68 13.85
C LYS A 377 9.83 -43.44 12.83
N LYS A 378 10.87 -44.11 13.30
CA LYS A 378 11.72 -45.02 12.51
C LYS A 378 11.26 -46.46 12.59
#